data_AF-A0A9N9J720-F1
#
_entry.id   AF-A0A9N9J720-F1
#
_cell.length_a   1.000
_cell.length_b   1.000
_cell.length_c   1.000
_cell.angle_alpha   90.00
_cell.angle_beta   90.00
_cell.angle_gamma   90.00
#
_symmetry.space_group_name_H-M   'P 1'
#
loop_
_entity.id
_entity.type
_entity.pdbx_description
1 polymer ?
#
loop_
_entity_poly.entity_id
_entity_poly.type
_entity_poly.pdbx_seq_one_letter_code
_entity_poly.pdbx_strand_id
1 'polypeptide(L)'
;DENFYLQLLEDLKAHMGENQFKNFMHIIAQETGIELLNRKITNQSGRKTLIQSLKDMRKSDYEVMTNSRHKTICGMISYKRPKDNLQMKNISDLYSAIAPNNQLAQSNQVIQN
;
A
#
# COMPACT_ATOMS: atom_id res chain seq x y z
N ASP A 1 -4.48 29.77 -9.15
CA ASP A 1 -5.52 30.80 -9.11
C ASP A 1 -6.31 30.61 -7.82
N GLU A 2 -6.29 31.61 -6.94
CA GLU A 2 -6.85 31.54 -5.58
C GLU A 2 -8.35 31.25 -5.60
N ASN A 3 -9.03 31.69 -6.66
CA ASN A 3 -10.46 31.43 -6.91
C ASN A 3 -10.80 29.95 -7.12
N PHE A 4 -9.90 29.16 -7.70
CA PHE A 4 -10.16 27.73 -7.92
C PHE A 4 -10.24 26.96 -6.60
N TYR A 5 -9.37 27.29 -5.65
CA TYR A 5 -9.35 26.64 -4.34
C TYR A 5 -10.53 27.06 -3.47
N LEU A 6 -10.96 28.32 -3.56
CA LEU A 6 -12.13 28.84 -2.85
C LEU A 6 -13.43 28.22 -3.37
N GLN A 7 -13.57 28.08 -4.69
CA GLN A 7 -14.70 27.38 -5.31
C GLN A 7 -14.75 25.90 -4.90
N LEU A 8 -13.61 25.21 -4.95
CA LEU A 8 -13.51 23.82 -4.51
C LEU A 8 -13.89 23.65 -3.03
N LEU A 9 -13.53 24.63 -2.18
CA LEU A 9 -13.89 24.66 -0.77
C LEU A 9 -15.38 24.93 -0.53
N GLU A 10 -16.02 25.77 -1.35
CA GLU A 10 -17.48 25.99 -1.32
C GLU A 10 -18.25 24.75 -1.79
N ASP A 11 -17.80 24.10 -2.86
CA ASP A 11 -18.40 22.86 -3.37
C ASP A 11 -18.21 21.70 -2.37
N LEU A 12 -17.12 21.70 -1.59
CA LEU A 12 -16.90 20.78 -0.46
C LEU A 12 -17.81 21.06 0.74
N LYS A 13 -18.21 22.32 0.94
CA LYS A 13 -19.15 22.73 2.02
C LYS A 13 -20.60 22.38 1.68
N ALA A 14 -20.96 22.31 0.40
CA ALA A 14 -22.21 21.70 -0.03
C ALA A 14 -22.16 20.20 0.29
N HIS A 15 -22.68 19.81 1.46
CA HIS A 15 -22.56 18.47 2.08
C HIS A 15 -22.54 17.32 1.06
N MET A 16 -21.34 16.96 0.59
CA MET A 16 -21.17 15.78 -0.21
C MET A 16 -21.50 14.58 0.65
N GLY A 17 -22.50 13.82 0.21
CA GLY A 17 -22.92 12.62 0.92
C GLY A 17 -21.73 11.68 1.11
N GLU A 18 -21.71 10.95 2.23
CA GLU A 18 -20.64 10.02 2.61
C GLU A 18 -20.25 9.07 1.46
N ASN A 19 -21.21 8.67 0.63
CA ASN A 19 -21.00 7.82 -0.54
C ASN A 19 -20.16 8.48 -1.63
N GLN A 20 -20.34 9.78 -1.87
CA GLN A 20 -19.50 10.54 -2.80
C GLN A 20 -18.08 10.66 -2.23
N PHE A 21 -17.98 10.98 -0.93
CA PHE A 21 -16.67 11.11 -0.28
C PHE A 21 -15.87 9.81 -0.32
N LYS A 22 -16.50 8.66 -0.06
CA LYS A 22 -15.88 7.33 -0.12
C LYS A 22 -15.28 6.99 -1.49
N ASN A 23 -15.77 7.61 -2.56
CA ASN A 23 -15.35 7.33 -3.93
C ASN A 23 -14.31 8.32 -4.47
N PHE A 24 -13.90 9.33 -3.70
CA PHE A 24 -13.00 10.37 -4.20
C PHE A 24 -11.70 9.86 -4.81
N MET A 25 -10.97 9.00 -4.11
CA MET A 25 -9.71 8.49 -4.65
C MET A 25 -9.90 7.62 -5.89
N HIS A 26 -11.09 7.02 -6.05
CA HIS A 26 -11.41 6.28 -7.28
C HIS A 26 -11.63 7.24 -8.45
N ILE A 27 -12.39 8.31 -8.23
CA ILE A 27 -12.63 9.36 -9.24
C ILE A 27 -11.29 10.01 -9.65
N ILE A 28 -10.47 10.42 -8.69
CA ILE A 28 -9.15 11.01 -8.97
C ILE A 28 -8.29 10.05 -9.79
N ALA A 29 -8.29 8.75 -9.48
CA ALA A 29 -7.52 7.77 -10.24
C ALA A 29 -8.01 7.62 -11.69
N GLN A 30 -9.33 7.67 -11.92
CA GLN A 30 -9.90 7.64 -13.27
C GLN A 30 -9.53 8.90 -14.06
N GLU A 31 -9.70 10.08 -13.47
CA GLU A 31 -9.41 11.37 -14.11
C GLU A 31 -7.92 11.57 -14.42
N THR A 32 -7.04 10.97 -13.60
CA THR A 32 -5.58 11.03 -13.80
C THR A 32 -5.04 9.95 -14.74
N GLY A 33 -5.91 9.10 -15.28
CA GLY A 33 -5.52 8.03 -16.21
C GLY A 33 -4.72 6.89 -15.56
N ILE A 34 -4.84 6.71 -14.24
CA ILE A 34 -4.22 5.58 -13.55
C ILE A 34 -4.98 4.31 -13.95
N GLU A 35 -4.28 3.38 -14.61
CA GLU A 35 -4.87 2.13 -15.06
C GLU A 35 -5.19 1.22 -13.86
N LEU A 36 -6.49 1.11 -13.56
CA LEU A 36 -7.01 0.28 -12.49
C LEU A 36 -7.40 -1.07 -13.06
N LEU A 37 -6.50 -2.06 -13.00
CA LEU A 37 -6.69 -3.45 -13.44
C LEU A 37 -7.83 -4.16 -12.67
N ASN A 38 -9.08 -3.74 -12.91
CA ASN A 38 -10.30 -4.17 -12.21
C ASN A 38 -10.27 -4.00 -10.68
N ARG A 39 -9.42 -3.10 -10.15
CA ARG A 39 -9.32 -2.82 -8.71
C ARG A 39 -9.69 -1.37 -8.41
N LYS A 40 -10.62 -1.18 -7.47
CA LYS A 40 -10.97 0.14 -6.97
C LYS A 40 -9.90 0.68 -6.01
N ILE A 41 -9.33 1.85 -6.31
CA ILE A 41 -8.58 2.62 -5.31
C ILE A 41 -9.60 3.28 -4.38
N THR A 42 -9.60 2.86 -3.13
CA THR A 42 -10.38 3.48 -2.05
C THR A 42 -9.56 4.55 -1.33
N ASN A 43 -10.23 5.45 -0.64
CA ASN A 43 -9.57 6.43 0.23
C ASN A 43 -8.64 5.76 1.24
N GLN A 44 -9.06 4.60 1.76
CA GLN A 44 -8.28 3.82 2.70
C GLN A 44 -7.01 3.25 2.06
N SER A 45 -7.08 2.74 0.83
CA SER A 45 -5.86 2.30 0.12
C SER A 45 -4.93 3.46 -0.20
N GLY A 46 -5.47 4.63 -0.57
CA GLY A 46 -4.67 5.84 -0.77
C GLY A 46 -3.92 6.26 0.49
N ARG A 47 -4.60 6.24 1.65
CA ARG A 47 -3.96 6.54 2.95
C ARG A 47 -2.87 5.53 3.32
N LYS A 48 -3.05 4.24 2.98
CA LYS A 48 -2.01 3.21 3.16
C LYS A 48 -0.78 3.51 2.29
N THR A 49 -0.99 3.85 1.02
CA THR A 49 0.09 4.22 0.10
C THR A 49 0.86 5.43 0.61
N LEU A 50 0.17 6.50 1.04
CA LEU A 50 0.81 7.68 1.64
C LEU A 50 1.74 7.31 2.80
N ILE A 51 1.25 6.52 3.76
CA ILE A 51 2.03 6.12 4.93
C ILE A 51 3.25 5.31 4.52
N GLN A 52 3.09 4.37 3.59
CA GLN A 52 4.18 3.55 3.09
C GLN A 52 5.25 4.40 2.39
N SER A 53 4.84 5.29 1.49
CA SER A 53 5.76 6.19 0.79
C SER A 53 6.54 7.09 1.74
N LEU A 54 5.90 7.67 2.76
CA LEU A 54 6.60 8.49 3.76
C LEU A 54 7.61 7.66 4.56
N LYS A 55 7.28 6.41 4.92
CA LYS A 55 8.21 5.50 5.58
C LYS A 55 9.38 5.11 4.68
N ASP A 56 9.14 4.90 3.40
CA ASP A 56 10.19 4.57 2.42
C ASP A 56 11.12 5.76 2.18
N MET A 57 10.59 6.99 2.26
CA MET A 57 11.36 8.25 2.32
C MET A 57 12.07 8.48 3.66
N ARG A 58 12.08 7.49 4.57
CA ARG A 58 12.70 7.53 5.90
C ARG A 58 12.19 8.67 6.79
N LYS A 59 10.93 9.08 6.61
CA LYS A 59 10.29 10.06 7.50
C LYS A 59 10.07 9.48 8.89
N SER A 60 10.25 10.35 9.89
CA SER A 60 10.03 9.98 11.29
C SER A 60 8.56 9.60 11.54
N ASP A 61 8.32 8.79 12.57
CA ASP A 61 6.97 8.43 13.00
C ASP A 61 6.11 9.66 13.28
N TYR A 62 6.71 10.71 13.86
CA TYR A 62 6.06 11.98 14.11
C TYR A 62 5.62 12.68 12.81
N GLU A 63 6.50 12.80 11.81
CA GLU A 63 6.16 13.40 10.51
C GLU A 63 5.06 12.59 9.81
N VAL A 64 5.17 11.26 9.81
CA VAL A 64 4.17 10.38 9.19
C VAL A 64 2.81 10.54 9.86
N MET A 65 2.75 10.56 11.19
CA MET A 65 1.51 10.75 11.94
C MET A 65 0.90 12.13 11.70
N THR A 66 1.73 13.17 11.68
CA THR A 66 1.30 14.55 11.44
C THR A 66 0.66 14.68 10.07
N ASN A 67 1.31 14.16 9.02
CA ASN A 67 0.80 14.20 7.65
C ASN A 67 -0.42 13.29 7.45
N SER A 68 -0.41 12.09 8.03
CA SER A 68 -1.51 11.13 7.90
C SER A 68 -2.66 11.34 8.89
N ARG A 69 -2.58 12.35 9.76
CA ARG A 69 -3.57 12.69 10.81
C ARG A 69 -3.86 11.54 11.78
N HIS A 70 -2.87 10.73 12.12
CA HIS A 70 -3.00 9.70 13.15
C HIS A 70 -2.74 10.29 14.53
N LYS A 71 -3.65 10.04 15.48
CA LYS A 71 -3.49 10.48 16.88
C LYS A 71 -2.53 9.59 17.67
N THR A 72 -2.40 8.32 17.28
CA THR A 72 -1.59 7.32 17.98
C THR A 72 -0.72 6.54 17.01
N ILE A 73 0.45 6.10 17.50
CA ILE A 73 1.37 5.25 16.75
C ILE A 73 0.69 3.93 16.39
N CYS A 74 -0.03 3.31 17.33
CA CYS A 74 -0.76 2.07 17.07
C CYS A 74 -1.78 2.19 15.92
N GLY A 75 -2.48 3.33 15.83
CA GLY A 75 -3.40 3.60 14.72
C GLY A 75 -2.68 3.64 13.37
N MET A 76 -1.50 4.26 13.31
CA MET A 76 -0.67 4.35 12.11
C MET A 76 -0.04 3.01 11.72
N ILE A 77 0.43 2.21 12.68
CA ILE A 77 1.09 0.92 12.42
C ILE A 77 0.19 -0.04 11.63
N SER A 78 -1.13 -0.01 11.85
CA SER A 78 -2.09 -0.85 11.10
C SER A 78 -2.11 -0.61 9.58
N TYR A 79 -1.52 0.50 9.12
CA TYR A 79 -1.42 0.85 7.69
C TYR A 79 -0.10 0.40 7.06
N LYS A 80 0.89 -0.01 7.85
CA LYS A 80 2.16 -0.51 7.35
C LYS A 80 1.92 -1.85 6.66
N ARG A 81 2.27 -1.95 5.39
CA ARG A 81 2.23 -3.24 4.70
C ARG A 81 3.45 -4.07 5.08
N PRO A 82 3.32 -5.39 5.21
CA PRO A 82 4.48 -6.27 5.11
C PRO A 82 5.20 -5.91 3.81
N LYS A 83 6.52 -5.74 3.86
CA LYS A 83 7.28 -5.63 2.59
C LYS A 83 7.04 -6.93 1.85
N ASP A 84 6.54 -6.88 0.61
CA ASP A 84 6.21 -8.08 -0.16
C ASP A 84 7.40 -9.06 -0.21
N ASN A 85 8.62 -8.53 -0.27
CA ASN A 85 9.87 -9.29 -0.19
C ASN A 85 10.06 -10.05 1.13
N LEU A 86 9.61 -9.50 2.26
CA LEU A 86 9.68 -10.15 3.57
C LEU A 86 8.61 -11.25 3.69
N GLN A 87 7.41 -11.02 3.14
CA GLN A 87 6.37 -12.05 3.12
C GLN A 87 6.79 -13.24 2.26
N MET A 88 7.30 -12.99 1.05
CA MET A 88 7.83 -14.02 0.17
C MET A 88 9.01 -14.75 0.77
N LYS A 89 9.93 -14.03 1.43
CA LYS A 89 11.03 -14.64 2.17
C LYS A 89 10.53 -15.55 3.30
N ASN A 90 9.61 -15.08 4.13
CA ASN A 90 9.08 -15.88 5.24
C ASN A 90 8.33 -17.12 4.74
N ILE A 91 7.59 -17.03 3.63
CA ILE A 91 6.93 -18.18 3.00
C ILE A 91 7.97 -19.15 2.43
N SER A 92 9.03 -18.64 1.79
CA SER A 92 10.13 -19.46 1.29
C SER A 92 10.88 -20.17 2.42
N ASP A 93 11.15 -19.47 3.52
CA ASP A 93 11.81 -20.01 4.71
C ASP A 93 10.93 -21.08 5.36
N LEU A 94 9.62 -20.84 5.46
CA LEU A 94 8.65 -21.83 5.94
C LEU A 94 8.57 -23.05 5.03
N TYR A 95 8.52 -22.85 3.71
CA TYR A 95 8.51 -23.93 2.73
C TYR A 95 9.77 -24.80 2.86
N SER A 96 10.92 -24.16 3.04
CA SER A 96 12.21 -24.84 3.24
C SER A 96 12.26 -25.61 4.57
N ALA A 97 11.58 -25.13 5.60
CA ALA A 97 11.51 -25.77 6.91
C ALA A 97 10.51 -26.94 6.96
N ILE A 98 9.44 -26.90 6.15
CA ILE A 98 8.39 -27.94 6.12
C ILE A 98 8.66 -28.99 5.05
N ALA A 99 9.32 -28.63 3.94
CA ALA A 99 9.73 -29.59 2.94
C ALA A 99 10.80 -30.52 3.54
N PRO A 100 10.50 -31.80 3.82
CA PRO A 100 11.49 -32.72 4.33
C PRO A 100 12.57 -32.86 3.25
N ASN A 101 13.83 -32.52 3.60
CA ASN A 101 15.05 -32.68 2.80
C ASN A 101 14.82 -33.38 1.46
N ASN A 102 14.44 -32.62 0.44
CA ASN A 102 14.50 -33.14 -0.92
C ASN A 102 15.98 -33.18 -1.29
N GLN A 103 16.64 -34.28 -0.94
CA GLN A 103 17.82 -34.77 -1.67
C GLN A 103 17.37 -35.06 -3.11
N LEU A 104 17.13 -34.02 -3.89
CA LEU A 104 16.88 -34.09 -5.32
C LEU A 104 17.74 -33.02 -6.01
N ALA A 105 19.05 -33.17 -5.85
CA ALA A 105 20.05 -32.62 -6.77
C ALA A 105 21.45 -33.25 -6.51
N GLN A 106 21.54 -34.54 -6.23
CA GLN A 106 22.80 -35.29 -6.35
C GLN A 106 22.53 -36.70 -6.88
N SER A 107 22.18 -36.80 -8.16
CA SER A 107 22.55 -37.96 -8.97
C SER A 107 22.37 -37.63 -10.44
N ASN A 108 23.38 -38.01 -11.22
CA ASN A 108 23.47 -37.98 -12.68
C ASN A 108 23.96 -36.67 -13.29
N GLN A 109 25.25 -36.37 -13.13
CA GLN A 109 26.19 -36.29 -14.28
C GLN A 109 27.63 -36.52 -13.80
N VAL A 110 28.01 -37.77 -13.54
CA VAL A 110 29.42 -38.21 -13.58
C VAL A 110 29.48 -39.63 -14.17
N ILE A 111 29.87 -39.67 -15.46
CA ILE A 111 30.64 -40.70 -16.20
C ILE A 111 29.97 -42.03 -16.59
N GLN A 112 29.84 -42.23 -17.91
CA GLN A 112 30.25 -43.40 -18.76
C GLN A 112 29.58 -43.18 -20.14
N ASN A 113 30.23 -43.07 -21.31
CA ASN A 113 31.58 -43.37 -21.80
C ASN A 113 32.03 -42.29 -22.78
#